data_AF-A0A968L715-F1
#
_entry.id   AF-A0A968L715-F1
#
_cell.length_a   1.000
_cell.length_b   1.000
_cell.length_c   1.000
_cell.angle_alpha   90.00
_cell.angle_beta   90.00
_cell.angle_gamma   90.00
#
_symmetry.space_group_name_H-M   'P 1'
#
loop_
_entity.id
_entity.type
_entity.pdbx_description
1 polymer ?
#
loop_
_entity_poly.entity_id
_entity_poly.type
_entity_poly.pdbx_seq_one_letter_code
_entity_poly.pdbx_strand_id
1 'polypeptide(L)'
;MSWLEQVFIAIDQFFNTVFKGWADETISSRCWRLRADRWWGMSRKVVDGLFFWQPNHCQTAYESELNRRQLPPEFRQPVPQKQ
;
A
#
# COMPACT_ATOMS: atom_id res chain seq x y z
N MET A 1 -12.88 5.64 1.15
CA MET A 1 -12.55 5.35 -0.25
C MET A 1 -13.78 5.57 -1.10
N SER A 2 -13.61 6.36 -2.13
CA SER A 2 -14.47 6.53 -3.29
C SER A 2 -14.25 5.39 -4.28
N TRP A 3 -15.16 5.25 -5.24
CA TRP A 3 -15.04 4.27 -6.31
C TRP A 3 -13.79 4.51 -7.19
N LEU A 4 -13.43 5.77 -7.47
CA LEU A 4 -12.23 6.09 -8.24
C LEU A 4 -10.96 5.64 -7.53
N GLU A 5 -10.88 5.81 -6.21
CA GLU A 5 -9.75 5.30 -5.42
C GLU A 5 -9.63 3.76 -5.53
N GLN A 6 -10.76 3.03 -5.54
CA GLN A 6 -10.75 1.58 -5.73
C GLN A 6 -10.18 1.18 -7.10
N VAL A 7 -10.52 1.92 -8.16
CA VAL A 7 -9.97 1.67 -9.51
C VAL A 7 -8.45 1.88 -9.53
N PHE A 8 -7.96 2.95 -8.92
CA PHE A 8 -6.51 3.20 -8.85
C PHE A 8 -5.78 2.15 -8.02
N ILE A 9 -6.35 1.70 -6.90
CA ILE A 9 -5.78 0.62 -6.09
C ILE A 9 -5.73 -0.68 -6.87
N ALA A 10 -6.80 -1.06 -7.57
CA ALA A 10 -6.85 -2.28 -8.36
C ALA A 10 -5.79 -2.29 -9.47
N ILE A 11 -5.59 -1.16 -10.15
CA ILE A 11 -4.53 -1.00 -11.16
C ILE A 11 -3.14 -1.14 -10.52
N ASP A 12 -2.91 -0.50 -9.39
CA ASP A 12 -1.64 -0.54 -8.69
C ASP A 12 -1.31 -1.96 -8.17
N GLN A 13 -2.28 -2.64 -7.56
CA GLN A 13 -2.16 -4.05 -7.12
C GLN A 13 -1.92 -5.01 -8.29
N PHE A 14 -2.56 -4.78 -9.44
CA PHE A 14 -2.30 -5.54 -10.66
C PHE A 14 -0.84 -5.42 -11.09
N PHE A 15 -0.32 -4.19 -11.21
CA PHE A 15 1.08 -4.00 -11.58
C PHE A 15 2.04 -4.52 -10.50
N ASN A 16 1.74 -4.34 -9.21
CA ASN A 16 2.53 -4.92 -8.13
C ASN A 16 2.66 -6.43 -8.31
N THR A 17 1.56 -7.11 -8.63
CA THR A 17 1.52 -8.57 -8.87
C THR A 17 2.35 -8.95 -10.11
N VAL A 18 2.23 -8.22 -11.21
CA VAL A 18 3.06 -8.40 -12.41
C VAL A 18 4.56 -8.30 -12.06
N PHE A 19 4.93 -7.41 -11.13
CA PHE A 19 6.28 -7.27 -10.60
C PHE A 19 6.56 -8.15 -9.35
N LYS A 20 5.92 -9.33 -9.27
CA LYS A 20 6.13 -10.35 -8.21
C LYS A 20 5.82 -9.85 -6.79
N GLY A 21 4.87 -8.93 -6.65
CA GLY A 21 4.30 -8.49 -5.38
C GLY A 21 3.09 -9.33 -4.97
N TRP A 22 2.51 -9.03 -3.80
CA TRP A 22 1.29 -9.68 -3.34
C TRP A 22 0.06 -9.09 -4.03
N ALA A 23 -0.96 -9.93 -4.27
CA ALA A 23 -2.16 -9.56 -5.03
C ALA A 23 -3.04 -8.51 -4.35
N ASP A 24 -3.00 -8.43 -3.01
CA ASP A 24 -3.74 -7.43 -2.21
C ASP A 24 -2.74 -6.48 -1.52
N GLU A 25 -1.73 -6.03 -2.27
CA GLU A 25 -0.75 -5.06 -1.79
C GLU A 25 -0.43 -4.05 -2.90
N THR A 26 -0.52 -2.77 -2.57
CA THR A 26 -0.06 -1.67 -3.43
C THR A 26 1.48 -1.55 -3.46
N ILE A 27 2.05 -1.04 -4.55
CA ILE A 27 3.49 -0.78 -4.72
C ILE A 27 3.99 0.15 -3.63
N SER A 28 3.23 1.21 -3.31
CA SER A 28 3.57 2.15 -2.23
C SER A 28 3.63 1.45 -0.86
N SER A 29 2.67 0.56 -0.57
CA SER A 29 2.70 -0.28 0.65
C SER A 29 3.92 -1.21 0.67
N ARG A 30 4.22 -1.87 -0.46
CA ARG A 30 5.39 -2.74 -0.61
C ARG A 30 6.70 -2.01 -0.39
N CYS A 31 6.84 -0.80 -0.94
CA CYS A 31 7.99 0.08 -0.73
C CYS A 31 8.20 0.37 0.76
N TRP A 32 7.12 0.59 1.52
CA TRP A 32 7.22 0.78 2.95
C TRP A 32 7.54 -0.52 3.71
N ARG A 33 6.87 -1.63 3.40
CA ARG A 33 7.11 -2.93 4.06
C ARG A 33 8.56 -3.40 3.91
N LEU A 34 9.13 -3.21 2.72
CA LEU A 34 10.50 -3.63 2.39
C LEU A 34 11.54 -2.52 2.59
N ARG A 35 11.19 -1.38 3.19
CA ARG A 35 12.06 -0.18 3.33
C ARG A 35 13.43 -0.43 3.98
N ALA A 36 13.60 -1.54 4.71
CA ALA A 36 14.87 -1.92 5.32
C ALA A 36 15.90 -2.39 4.27
N ASP A 37 15.44 -2.88 3.12
CA ASP A 37 16.30 -3.16 1.97
C ASP A 37 16.72 -1.85 1.29
N ARG A 38 17.96 -1.77 0.82
CA ARG A 38 18.54 -0.54 0.25
C ARG A 38 17.80 -0.07 -1.01
N TRP A 39 17.40 -0.99 -1.88
CA TRP A 39 16.70 -0.65 -3.12
C TRP A 39 15.29 -0.16 -2.81
N TRP A 40 14.56 -0.91 -1.98
CA TRP A 40 13.21 -0.53 -1.60
C TRP A 40 13.15 0.74 -0.74
N GLY A 41 14.13 0.97 0.13
CA GLY A 41 14.28 2.22 0.88
C GLY A 41 14.50 3.43 -0.03
N MET A 42 15.22 3.26 -1.14
CA MET A 42 15.37 4.31 -2.17
C MET A 42 14.06 4.50 -2.94
N SER A 43 13.45 3.41 -3.43
CA SER A 43 12.16 3.45 -4.13
C SER A 43 11.08 4.13 -3.31
N ARG A 44 11.01 3.87 -2.00
CA ARG A 44 10.10 4.55 -1.06
C ARG A 44 10.28 6.07 -1.07
N LYS A 45 11.52 6.55 -1.03
CA LYS A 45 11.81 8.00 -1.08
C LYS A 45 11.45 8.61 -2.43
N VAL A 46 11.70 7.89 -3.53
CA VAL A 46 11.32 8.32 -4.88
C VAL A 46 9.81 8.43 -4.99
N VAL A 47 9.07 7.39 -4.57
CA VAL A 47 7.60 7.38 -4.61
C VAL A 47 7.02 8.48 -3.70
N ASP A 48 7.50 8.63 -2.46
CA ASP A 48 7.07 9.73 -1.59
C ASP A 48 7.35 11.11 -2.23
N GLY A 49 8.46 11.26 -2.97
CA GLY A 49 8.79 12.48 -3.70
C GLY A 49 7.89 12.72 -4.93
N LEU A 50 7.47 11.68 -5.65
CA LEU A 50 6.50 11.78 -6.72
C LEU A 50 5.13 12.23 -6.20
N PHE A 51 4.75 11.75 -5.01
CA PHE A 51 3.52 12.13 -4.30
C PHE A 51 3.78 13.18 -3.21
N PHE A 52 4.60 14.20 -3.48
CA PHE A 52 5.03 15.18 -2.48
C PHE A 52 3.90 15.93 -1.75
N TRP A 53 2.70 16.00 -2.34
CA TRP A 53 1.50 16.60 -1.72
C TRP A 53 0.79 15.66 -0.74
N GLN A 54 1.23 14.40 -0.62
CA GLN A 54 0.71 13.41 0.32
C GLN A 54 1.80 13.07 1.35
N PRO A 55 1.74 13.63 2.57
CA PRO A 55 2.77 13.40 3.57
C PRO A 55 2.82 11.91 3.96
N ASN A 56 4.03 11.33 3.93
CA ASN A 56 4.27 9.91 4.23
C ASN A 56 3.43 8.94 3.38
N HIS A 57 3.24 9.24 2.09
CA HIS A 57 2.44 8.46 1.15
C HIS A 57 2.62 6.93 1.28
N CYS A 58 3.86 6.43 1.22
CA CYS A 58 4.12 4.99 1.31
C CYS A 58 3.72 4.39 2.68
N GLN A 59 3.92 5.15 3.77
CA GLN A 59 3.51 4.71 5.11
C GLN A 59 2.00 4.62 5.21
N THR A 60 1.29 5.65 4.75
CA THR A 60 -0.17 5.70 4.80
C THR A 60 -0.78 4.60 3.93
N ALA A 61 -0.17 4.30 2.77
CA ALA A 61 -0.56 3.14 1.95
C ALA A 61 -0.41 1.83 2.72
N TYR A 62 0.73 1.61 3.38
CA TYR A 62 0.96 0.43 4.21
C TYR A 62 -0.03 0.29 5.37
N GLU A 63 -0.31 1.39 6.08
CA GLU A 63 -1.32 1.41 7.14
C GLU A 63 -2.73 1.14 6.59
N SER A 64 -3.03 1.60 5.37
CA SER A 64 -4.30 1.32 4.70
C SER A 64 -4.48 -0.18 4.42
N GLU A 65 -3.43 -0.86 3.95
CA GLU A 65 -3.43 -2.32 3.74
C GLU A 65 -3.60 -3.09 5.06
N LEU A 66 -2.88 -2.69 6.11
CA LEU A 66 -3.01 -3.31 7.45
C LEU A 66 -4.45 -3.20 7.98
N ASN A 67 -5.09 -2.06 7.73
CA ASN A 67 -6.47 -1.80 8.12
C ASN A 67 -7.50 -2.30 7.09
N ARG A 68 -7.06 -2.94 6.00
CA ARG A 68 -7.89 -3.46 4.92
C ARG A 68 -8.87 -2.44 4.36
N ARG A 69 -8.47 -1.17 4.25
CA ARG A 69 -9.40 -0.09 3.89
C ARG A 69 -9.93 -0.23 2.46
N GLN A 70 -9.20 -0.93 1.58
CA GLN A 70 -9.61 -1.26 0.21
C GLN A 70 -10.75 -2.27 0.17
N LEU A 71 -10.88 -3.12 1.20
CA LEU A 71 -11.97 -4.08 1.25
C LEU A 71 -13.30 -3.39 1.59
N PRO A 72 -14.43 -3.99 1.18
CA PRO A 72 -15.75 -3.65 1.72
C PRO A 72 -15.75 -3.66 3.25
N PRO A 73 -16.48 -2.75 3.92
CA PRO A 73 -16.52 -2.65 5.39
C PRO A 73 -16.78 -4.00 6.10
N GLU A 74 -17.59 -4.87 5.50
CA GLU A 74 -17.97 -6.19 6.01
C GLU A 74 -16.78 -7.16 6.10
N PHE A 75 -15.73 -6.94 5.29
CA PHE A 75 -14.52 -7.78 5.25
C PHE A 75 -13.35 -7.20 6.07
N ARG A 76 -13.52 -6.02 6.65
CA ARG A 76 -12.53 -5.39 7.54
C ARG A 76 -12.59 -6.01 8.93
N GLN A 77 -12.31 -7.30 9.03
CA GLN A 77 -12.12 -7.98 10.32
C GLN A 77 -10.84 -7.42 10.96
N PRO A 78 -10.87 -6.99 12.24
CA PRO A 78 -9.65 -6.73 12.97
C PRO A 78 -8.88 -8.04 13.13
N VAL A 79 -7.59 -8.05 12.79
CA VAL A 79 -6.70 -9.10 13.29
C VAL A 79 -6.69 -8.96 14.81
N PRO A 80 -7.03 -9.99 15.61
CA PRO A 80 -6.86 -9.92 17.04
C PRO A 80 -5.39 -9.61 17.33
N GLN A 81 -5.10 -8.45 17.92
CA GLN A 81 -3.78 -8.23 18.49
C GLN A 81 -3.62 -9.29 19.59
N LYS A 82 -2.77 -10.29 19.36
CA LYS A 82 -2.29 -11.13 20.46
C LYS A 82 -1.62 -10.18 21.45
N GLN A 83 -2.23 -10.05 22.63
CA GLN A 83 -1.60 -9.42 23.80
C GLN A 83 -0.34 -10.19 24.17
#